data_AF-A0A6L8I0A6-F1
#
_entry.id   AF-A0A6L8I0A6-F1
#
_cell.length_a   1.000
_cell.length_b   1.000
_cell.length_c   1.000
_cell.angle_alpha   90.00
_cell.angle_beta   90.00
_cell.angle_gamma   90.00
#
_symmetry.space_group_name_H-M   'P 1'
#
loop_
_entity.id
_entity.type
_entity.pdbx_description
1 polymer ?
#
loop_
_entity_poly.entity_id
_entity_poly.type
_entity_poly.pdbx_seq_one_letter_code
_entity_poly.pdbx_strand_id
1 'polypeptide(L)'
;MKCEFLTLADAAQVQGDRILILGRGLRCLTTGEGFPFKHHLGVAASLLVGGVETNQPHHYTFRVSPEDSTNEFVDVEGDFEKTRPDDTPLDDDQHMLLAANLAPSFESAGAYVLRMLVDGEELARTNFTVLDSAPAPAS
;
A
#
# COMPACT_ATOMS: atom_id res chain seq x y z
N MET A 1 10.78 -0.33 13.74
CA MET A 1 9.70 -0.97 12.98
C MET A 1 10.20 -1.30 11.59
N LYS A 2 9.71 -2.39 10.99
CA LYS A 2 10.08 -2.78 9.62
C LYS A 2 8.87 -3.28 8.85
N CYS A 3 8.80 -2.96 7.55
CA CYS A 3 7.85 -3.59 6.65
C CYS A 3 8.48 -4.85 6.02
N GLU A 4 7.84 -6.01 6.17
CA GLU A 4 8.32 -7.28 5.59
C GLU A 4 7.91 -7.42 4.14
N PHE A 5 6.69 -7.01 3.82
CA PHE A 5 6.21 -6.89 2.45
C PHE A 5 5.21 -5.75 2.32
N LEU A 6 5.21 -5.14 1.14
CA LEU A 6 4.21 -4.20 0.66
C LEU A 6 3.84 -4.60 -0.77
N THR A 7 2.58 -4.91 -1.02
CA THR A 7 2.12 -5.35 -2.33
C THR A 7 0.80 -4.75 -2.73
N LEU A 8 0.60 -4.66 -4.04
CA LEU A 8 -0.63 -4.22 -4.69
C LEU A 8 -1.36 -5.42 -5.28
N ALA A 9 -2.69 -5.41 -5.19
CA ALA A 9 -3.59 -6.41 -5.75
C ALA A 9 -4.90 -5.78 -6.22
N ASP A 10 -5.78 -6.57 -6.84
CA ASP A 10 -7.11 -6.09 -7.22
C ASP A 10 -7.95 -5.74 -5.95
N ALA A 11 -7.78 -6.48 -4.85
CA ALA A 11 -8.28 -6.13 -3.52
C ALA A 11 -7.46 -6.78 -2.39
N ALA A 12 -7.54 -6.22 -1.18
CA ALA A 12 -6.90 -6.77 0.01
C ALA A 12 -7.78 -6.63 1.27
N GLN A 13 -7.65 -7.58 2.19
CA GLN A 13 -8.40 -7.57 3.45
C GLN A 13 -7.59 -8.21 4.58
N VAL A 14 -7.74 -7.70 5.81
CA VAL A 14 -7.31 -8.39 7.03
C VAL A 14 -8.54 -9.06 7.67
N GLN A 15 -8.42 -10.33 8.02
CA GLN A 15 -9.44 -11.10 8.73
C GLN A 15 -8.80 -11.81 9.93
N GLY A 16 -8.92 -11.20 11.11
CA GLY A 16 -8.21 -11.66 12.31
C GLY A 16 -6.70 -11.51 12.14
N ASP A 17 -5.98 -12.63 12.23
CA ASP A 17 -4.53 -12.73 12.09
C ASP A 17 -4.07 -13.06 10.66
N ARG A 18 -4.99 -12.97 9.68
CA ARG A 18 -4.74 -13.36 8.29
C ARG A 18 -4.87 -12.17 7.36
N ILE A 19 -4.01 -12.14 6.34
CA ILE A 19 -4.14 -11.22 5.21
C ILE A 19 -4.64 -12.01 3.99
N LEU A 20 -5.70 -11.51 3.38
CA LEU A 20 -6.27 -12.02 2.15
C LEU A 20 -5.90 -11.06 1.02
N ILE A 21 -5.16 -11.57 0.04
CA ILE A 21 -4.80 -10.85 -1.18
C ILE A 21 -5.65 -11.46 -2.29
N LEU A 22 -6.49 -10.64 -2.92
CA LEU A 22 -7.49 -11.08 -3.89
C LEU A 22 -7.12 -10.59 -5.28
N GLY A 23 -7.14 -11.51 -6.24
CA GLY A 23 -6.81 -11.22 -7.63
C GLY A 23 -5.31 -11.32 -7.94
N ARG A 24 -4.83 -10.41 -8.78
CA ARG A 24 -3.48 -10.41 -9.36
C ARG A 24 -2.55 -9.51 -8.58
N GLY A 25 -1.26 -9.84 -8.55
CA GLY A 25 -0.22 -8.90 -8.13
C GLY A 25 -0.08 -7.77 -9.15
N LEU A 26 -0.44 -6.54 -8.78
CA LEU A 26 -0.46 -5.42 -9.71
C LEU A 26 0.94 -4.79 -9.82
N ARG A 27 1.51 -4.88 -11.03
CA ARG A 27 2.75 -4.18 -11.42
C ARG A 27 2.57 -3.29 -12.64
N CYS A 28 1.56 -3.60 -13.45
CA CYS A 28 1.21 -2.85 -14.64
C CYS A 28 -0.32 -2.76 -14.72
N LEU A 29 -0.81 -1.55 -14.93
CA LEU A 29 -2.20 -1.23 -15.24
C LEU A 29 -2.26 -0.73 -16.66
N THR A 30 -3.35 -1.03 -17.36
CA THR A 30 -3.52 -0.69 -18.76
C THR A 30 -4.87 -0.02 -18.92
N THR A 31 -4.87 1.20 -19.45
CA THR A 31 -6.12 1.95 -19.66
C THR A 31 -6.87 1.39 -20.85
N GLY A 32 -8.14 1.03 -20.67
CA GLY A 32 -9.00 0.59 -21.77
C GLY A 32 -9.62 1.74 -22.57
N GLU A 33 -9.87 2.87 -21.91
CA GLU A 33 -10.64 4.00 -22.45
C GLU A 33 -9.83 5.31 -22.49
N GLY A 34 -8.53 5.26 -22.18
CA GLY A 34 -7.68 6.45 -22.01
C GLY A 34 -7.75 7.04 -20.60
N PHE A 35 -7.46 8.34 -20.48
CA PHE A 35 -7.41 9.09 -19.23
C PHE A 35 -8.56 10.11 -19.13
N PRO A 36 -9.10 10.41 -17.94
CA PRO A 36 -8.69 9.90 -16.63
C PRO A 36 -9.07 8.43 -16.40
N PHE A 37 -8.16 7.67 -15.82
CA PHE A 37 -8.30 6.23 -15.60
C PHE A 37 -8.48 5.94 -14.11
N LYS A 38 -9.68 5.48 -13.72
CA LYS A 38 -9.96 5.05 -12.35
C LYS A 38 -9.73 3.55 -12.20
N HIS A 39 -9.03 3.15 -11.15
CA HIS A 39 -8.77 1.74 -10.87
C HIS A 39 -8.77 1.45 -9.37
N HIS A 40 -9.28 0.28 -8.98
CA HIS A 40 -9.20 -0.17 -7.59
C HIS A 40 -7.83 -0.77 -7.29
N LEU A 41 -7.23 -0.39 -6.17
CA LEU A 41 -5.95 -0.95 -5.72
C LEU A 41 -6.11 -1.48 -4.29
N GLY A 42 -6.09 -2.80 -4.15
CA GLY A 42 -5.87 -3.45 -2.87
C GLY A 42 -4.40 -3.28 -2.45
N VAL A 43 -4.17 -2.76 -1.26
CA VAL A 43 -2.86 -2.65 -0.63
C VAL A 43 -2.80 -3.66 0.51
N ALA A 44 -1.73 -4.44 0.55
CA ALA A 44 -1.47 -5.39 1.62
C ALA A 44 -0.05 -5.19 2.16
N ALA A 45 0.08 -5.09 3.48
CA ALA A 45 1.36 -4.95 4.15
C ALA A 45 1.46 -5.83 5.41
N SER A 46 2.68 -6.32 5.68
CA SER A 46 3.07 -6.89 6.98
C SER A 46 4.16 -6.05 7.60
N LEU A 47 3.98 -5.73 8.88
CA LEU A 47 4.93 -5.01 9.70
C LEU A 47 5.46 -5.92 10.80
N LEU A 48 6.76 -5.79 11.09
CA LEU A 48 7.38 -6.17 12.34
C LEU A 48 7.45 -4.95 13.24
N VAL A 49 6.67 -4.96 14.32
CA VAL A 49 6.67 -3.95 15.37
C VAL A 49 7.61 -4.41 16.46
N GLY A 50 8.69 -3.67 16.69
CA GLY A 50 9.69 -4.04 17.70
C GLY A 50 9.09 -3.96 19.09
N GLY A 51 9.60 -4.77 20.03
CA GLY A 51 9.02 -4.84 21.37
C GLY A 51 9.03 -3.50 22.14
N VAL A 52 9.95 -2.57 21.84
CA VAL A 52 9.95 -1.19 22.41
C VAL A 52 8.90 -0.26 21.76
N GLU A 53 8.35 -0.65 20.62
CA GLU A 53 7.33 0.08 19.85
C GLU A 53 5.92 -0.45 20.16
N THR A 54 5.81 -1.52 20.94
CA THR A 54 4.51 -2.07 21.37
C THR A 54 3.87 -1.24 22.49
N ASN A 55 2.55 -1.36 22.66
CA ASN A 55 1.75 -0.66 23.68
C ASN A 55 1.78 0.88 23.55
N GLN A 56 1.95 1.37 22.33
CA GLN A 56 1.85 2.78 21.97
C GLN A 56 1.18 2.93 20.60
N PRO A 57 0.44 4.02 20.36
CA PRO A 57 -0.20 4.28 19.08
C PRO A 57 0.83 4.68 18.02
N HIS A 58 0.60 4.21 16.80
CA HIS A 58 1.34 4.55 15.60
C HIS A 58 0.38 4.99 14.50
N HIS A 59 0.81 5.94 13.67
CA HIS A 59 0.03 6.43 12.54
C HIS A 59 0.62 5.90 11.23
N TYR A 60 -0.19 5.25 10.40
CA TYR A 60 0.25 4.78 9.08
C TYR A 60 -0.40 5.57 7.95
N THR A 61 0.33 5.71 6.84
CA THR A 61 -0.19 6.27 5.59
C THR A 61 0.22 5.38 4.42
N PHE A 62 -0.75 5.01 3.60
CA PHE A 62 -0.51 4.49 2.25
C PHE A 62 -0.71 5.61 1.24
N ARG A 63 0.35 5.92 0.50
CA ARG A 63 0.39 7.08 -0.40
C ARG A 63 0.76 6.66 -1.81
N VAL A 64 -0.02 7.12 -2.79
CA VAL A 64 0.29 6.92 -4.21
C VAL A 64 0.72 8.25 -4.84
N SER A 65 1.86 8.24 -5.53
CA SER A 65 2.36 9.37 -6.29
C SER A 65 2.94 8.93 -7.64
N PRO A 66 3.08 9.84 -8.63
CA PRO A 66 3.98 9.61 -9.75
C PRO A 66 5.41 9.47 -9.20
N GLU A 67 6.26 8.70 -9.87
CA GLU A 67 7.62 8.41 -9.36
C GLU A 67 8.47 9.69 -9.20
N ASP A 68 8.37 10.63 -10.15
CA ASP A 68 9.18 11.86 -10.20
C ASP A 68 8.50 13.09 -9.57
N SER A 69 7.38 12.90 -8.85
CA SER A 69 6.56 14.00 -8.38
C SER A 69 6.39 13.98 -6.87
N THR A 70 6.49 15.16 -6.26
CA THR A 70 6.07 15.41 -4.87
C THR A 70 4.57 15.66 -4.75
N ASN A 71 3.84 15.76 -5.86
CA ASN A 71 2.38 15.90 -5.84
C ASN A 71 1.75 14.54 -5.56
N GLU A 72 1.06 14.48 -4.43
CA GLU A 72 0.38 13.32 -3.87
C GLU A 72 -1.09 13.39 -4.31
N PHE A 73 -1.67 12.27 -4.72
CA PHE A 73 -3.03 12.28 -5.27
C PHE A 73 -4.02 11.37 -4.55
N VAL A 74 -3.55 10.34 -3.83
CA VAL A 74 -4.40 9.52 -2.96
C VAL A 74 -3.61 9.07 -1.75
N ASP A 75 -4.20 9.33 -0.57
CA ASP A 75 -3.77 8.79 0.70
C ASP A 75 -4.91 8.03 1.39
N VAL A 76 -4.57 6.93 2.05
CA VAL A 76 -5.38 6.34 3.11
C VAL A 76 -4.51 6.26 4.35
N GLU A 77 -5.06 6.71 5.46
CA GLU A 77 -4.37 6.78 6.74
C GLU A 77 -5.19 6.10 7.84
N GLY A 78 -4.52 5.75 8.92
CA GLY A 78 -5.17 5.24 10.12
C GLY A 78 -4.17 5.06 11.25
N ASP A 79 -4.70 4.74 12.42
CA ASP A 79 -3.90 4.47 13.60
C ASP A 79 -3.92 2.97 13.92
N PHE A 80 -2.83 2.48 14.49
CA PHE A 80 -2.76 1.13 15.03
C PHE A 80 -1.96 1.11 16.34
N GLU A 81 -2.27 0.13 17.17
CA GLU A 81 -1.48 -0.19 18.36
C GLU A 81 -1.30 -1.70 18.40
N LYS A 82 -0.06 -2.15 18.61
CA LYS A 82 0.23 -3.57 18.81
C LYS A 82 0.54 -3.82 20.28
N THR A 83 -0.29 -4.62 20.93
CA THR A 83 -0.03 -5.06 22.30
C THR A 83 1.05 -6.16 22.30
N ARG A 84 1.97 -6.07 23.26
CA ARG A 84 2.91 -7.16 23.56
C ARG A 84 2.34 -8.04 24.68
N PRO A 85 2.29 -9.37 24.52
CA PRO A 85 1.93 -10.27 25.61
C PRO A 85 2.92 -10.17 26.79
N ASP A 86 2.42 -10.34 28.02
CA ASP A 86 3.20 -10.13 29.26
C ASP A 86 4.44 -11.05 29.39
N ASP A 87 4.40 -12.23 28.75
CA ASP A 87 5.44 -13.26 28.80
C ASP A 87 6.42 -13.22 27.61
N THR A 88 6.30 -12.23 26.73
CA THR A 88 7.13 -12.12 25.53
C THR A 88 8.36 -11.23 25.79
N PRO A 89 9.57 -11.68 25.40
CA PRO A 89 10.79 -10.87 25.46
C PRO A 89 10.67 -9.50 24.78
N LEU A 90 11.48 -8.53 25.22
CA LEU A 90 11.47 -7.16 24.66
C LEU A 90 12.02 -7.10 23.24
N ASP A 91 12.83 -8.07 22.84
CA ASP A 91 13.44 -8.21 21.51
C ASP A 91 12.57 -9.02 20.54
N ASP A 92 11.43 -9.54 20.98
CA ASP A 92 10.50 -10.29 20.13
C ASP A 92 9.58 -9.34 19.34
N ASP A 93 9.88 -9.23 18.05
CA ASP A 93 9.07 -8.48 17.09
C ASP A 93 7.65 -9.06 17.00
N GLN A 94 6.67 -8.17 16.90
CA GLN A 94 5.26 -8.51 16.80
C GLN A 94 4.74 -8.24 15.39
N HIS A 95 4.08 -9.23 14.78
CA HIS A 95 3.48 -9.05 13.47
C HIS A 95 2.20 -8.20 13.55
N MET A 96 2.10 -7.24 12.63
CA MET A 96 0.89 -6.46 12.35
C MET A 96 0.59 -6.53 10.86
N LEU A 97 -0.66 -6.83 10.52
CA LEU A 97 -1.14 -6.88 9.14
C LEU A 97 -2.01 -5.67 8.86
N LEU A 98 -1.78 -5.02 7.72
CA LEU A 98 -2.58 -3.90 7.26
C LEU A 98 -3.10 -4.18 5.85
N ALA A 99 -4.35 -3.78 5.61
CA ALA A 99 -4.92 -3.78 4.27
C ALA A 99 -5.77 -2.53 4.05
N ALA A 100 -5.68 -1.97 2.85
CA ALA A 100 -6.51 -0.85 2.40
C ALA A 100 -6.97 -1.10 0.96
N ASN A 101 -8.10 -0.54 0.57
CA ASN A 101 -8.56 -0.56 -0.82
C ASN A 101 -8.70 0.88 -1.30
N LEU A 102 -7.80 1.28 -2.19
CA LEU A 102 -7.74 2.61 -2.79
C LEU A 102 -8.52 2.64 -4.11
N ALA A 103 -8.91 3.84 -4.53
CA ALA A 103 -9.53 4.06 -5.84
C ALA A 103 -8.98 5.33 -6.51
N PRO A 104 -7.67 5.38 -6.83
CA PRO A 104 -7.08 6.53 -7.51
C PRO A 104 -7.65 6.77 -8.90
N SER A 105 -7.63 8.05 -9.30
CA SER A 105 -7.81 8.52 -10.68
C SER A 105 -6.43 8.88 -11.22
N PHE A 106 -5.98 8.18 -12.25
CA PHE A 106 -4.74 8.48 -12.95
C PHE A 106 -5.03 9.43 -14.11
N GLU A 107 -4.27 10.51 -14.23
CA GLU A 107 -4.46 11.53 -15.27
C GLU A 107 -3.54 11.32 -16.49
N SER A 108 -2.52 10.47 -16.37
CA SER A 108 -1.58 10.16 -17.45
C SER A 108 -0.98 8.78 -17.30
N ALA A 109 -0.39 8.27 -18.38
CA ALA A 109 0.47 7.10 -18.33
C ALA A 109 1.78 7.44 -17.62
N GLY A 110 2.45 6.46 -17.03
CA GLY A 110 3.74 6.65 -16.40
C GLY A 110 4.05 5.67 -15.27
N ALA A 111 5.21 5.89 -14.65
CA ALA A 111 5.63 5.17 -13.46
C ALA A 111 5.03 5.83 -12.21
N TYR A 112 4.54 4.98 -11.32
CA TYR A 112 3.91 5.35 -10.06
C TYR A 112 4.52 4.52 -8.93
N VAL A 113 4.41 5.06 -7.73
CA VAL A 113 4.91 4.44 -6.52
C VAL A 113 3.82 4.48 -5.45
N LEU A 114 3.62 3.33 -4.80
CA LEU A 114 2.93 3.26 -3.53
C LEU A 114 3.99 3.27 -2.43
N ARG A 115 3.86 4.20 -1.48
CA ARG A 115 4.67 4.28 -0.27
C ARG A 115 3.84 3.90 0.95
N MET A 116 4.49 3.21 1.88
CA MET A 116 3.99 2.99 3.23
C MET A 116 4.84 3.83 4.17
N LEU A 117 4.18 4.75 4.88
CA LEU A 117 4.78 5.55 5.92
C LEU A 117 4.23 5.11 7.28
N VAL A 118 5.08 5.13 8.30
CA VAL A 118 4.67 5.05 9.71
C VAL A 118 5.32 6.20 10.45
N ASP A 119 4.52 6.97 11.19
CA ASP A 119 4.94 8.17 11.94
C ASP A 119 5.73 9.18 11.08
N GLY A 120 5.38 9.25 9.79
CA GLY A 120 6.01 10.14 8.80
C GLY A 120 7.29 9.59 8.17
N GLU A 121 7.79 8.42 8.58
CA GLU A 121 8.95 7.75 7.98
C GLU A 121 8.52 6.70 6.96
N GLU A 122 9.12 6.72 5.77
CA GLU A 122 8.87 5.70 4.75
C GLU A 122 9.52 4.36 5.14
N LEU A 123 8.71 3.35 5.44
CA LEU A 123 9.19 2.00 5.78
C LEU A 123 9.37 1.10 4.56
N ALA A 124 8.55 1.30 3.53
CA ALA A 124 8.62 0.54 2.29
C ALA A 124 7.96 1.29 1.12
N ARG A 125 8.35 0.89 -0.09
CA ARG A 125 7.71 1.32 -1.33
C ARG A 125 7.59 0.19 -2.33
N THR A 126 6.65 0.31 -3.26
CA THR A 126 6.50 -0.62 -4.38
C THR A 126 6.09 0.14 -5.64
N ASN A 127 6.77 -0.14 -6.74
CA ASN A 127 6.55 0.56 -8.01
C ASN A 127 5.56 -0.21 -8.90
N PHE A 128 4.79 0.53 -9.68
CA PHE A 128 3.92 0.03 -10.74
C PHE A 128 3.83 1.02 -11.90
N THR A 129 3.38 0.57 -13.06
CA THR A 129 3.27 1.41 -14.26
C THR A 129 1.83 1.47 -14.75
N VAL A 130 1.38 2.64 -15.16
CA VAL A 130 0.12 2.82 -15.88
C VAL A 130 0.44 3.05 -17.35
N LEU A 131 -0.09 2.20 -18.23
CA LEU A 131 0.10 2.26 -19.67
C LEU A 131 -1.16 2.76 -20.35
N ASP A 132 -0.97 3.58 -21.38
CA ASP A 132 -2.03 3.88 -22.34
C ASP A 132 -2.18 2.71 -23.32
N SER A 133 -3.38 2.16 -23.45
CA SER A 133 -3.68 1.21 -24.53
C SER A 133 -4.84 1.63 -25.42
N ALA A 134 -5.13 2.94 -25.49
CA ALA A 134 -6.13 3.46 -26.41
C ALA A 134 -5.96 2.81 -27.80
N PRO A 135 -7.01 2.16 -28.35
CA PRO A 135 -6.90 1.51 -29.65
C PRO A 135 -6.48 2.56 -30.68
N ALA A 136 -5.54 2.19 -31.56
CA ALA A 136 -5.15 3.05 -32.68
C ALA A 136 -6.42 3.49 -33.43
N PRO A 137 -6.57 4.79 -33.78
CA PRO A 137 -7.75 5.24 -34.51
C PRO A 137 -7.87 4.42 -35.79
N ALA A 138 -9.07 3.88 -36.04
CA ALA A 138 -9.36 3.16 -37.27
C ALA A 138 -9.03 4.08 -38.46
N SER A 139 -8.09 3.63 -39.31
CA SER A 139 -7.70 4.33 -40.54
C SER A 139 -8.76 4.20 -41.63
#